data_AF-A0A2W6NX28-F1
#
_entry.id   AF-A0A2W6NX28-F1
#
_cell.length_a   1.000
_cell.length_b   1.000
_cell.length_c   1.000
_cell.angle_alpha   90.00
_cell.angle_beta   90.00
_cell.angle_gamma   90.00
#
_symmetry.space_group_name_H-M   'P 1'
#
loop_
_entity.id
_entity.type
_entity.pdbx_description
1 polymer ?
#
loop_
_entity_poly.entity_id
_entity_poly.type
_entity_poly.pdbx_seq_one_letter_code
_entity_poly.pdbx_strand_id
1 'polypeptide(L)'
;MTNYRVESSSGRAARKMRLALMGPAFIAAIGYIDPGNFATNIQAGASFGYQLLWVVVWANLMAMLIQILSAKLGIATGKNLAEQIRDHYPRPVVWFYWVQAEIIAMATDLAEFIGAAIGFKL
;
A
#
# COMPACT_ATOMS: atom_id res chain seq x y z
N MET A 1 29.37 36.89 8.00
CA MET A 1 29.34 35.83 6.96
C MET A 1 28.89 34.48 7.59
N THR A 2 27.70 34.40 8.20
CA THR A 2 27.32 33.24 9.05
C THR A 2 25.91 32.69 8.75
N ASN A 3 25.30 33.03 7.61
CA ASN A 3 23.93 32.57 7.29
C ASN A 3 23.83 31.55 6.13
N TYR A 4 24.90 31.27 5.40
CA TYR A 4 24.85 30.34 4.23
C TYR A 4 24.97 28.84 4.57
N ARG A 5 25.38 28.49 5.79
CA ARG A 5 25.61 27.07 6.18
C ARG A 5 24.36 26.35 6.69
N VAL A 6 23.30 27.08 7.05
CA VAL A 6 22.09 26.48 7.65
C VAL A 6 21.04 26.09 6.59
N GLU A 7 20.96 26.80 5.46
CA GLU A 7 19.98 26.47 4.39
C GLU A 7 20.38 25.22 3.57
N SER A 8 21.69 24.99 3.34
CA SER A 8 22.13 23.85 2.51
C SER A 8 22.06 22.49 3.22
N SER A 9 22.06 22.46 4.55
CA SER A 9 21.89 21.22 5.32
C SER A 9 20.42 20.76 5.34
N SER A 10 19.49 21.71 5.40
CA SER A 10 18.03 21.49 5.36
C SER A 10 17.60 20.77 4.06
N GLY A 11 18.04 21.26 2.90
CA GLY A 11 17.67 20.66 1.61
C GLY A 11 18.22 19.23 1.41
N ARG A 12 19.45 18.96 1.86
CA ARG A 12 20.05 17.61 1.82
C ARG A 12 19.38 16.65 2.81
N ALA A 13 19.08 17.11 4.03
CA ALA A 13 18.38 16.32 5.03
C ALA A 13 16.94 15.99 4.58
N ALA A 14 16.22 16.97 4.03
CA ALA A 14 14.87 16.79 3.49
C ALA A 14 14.85 15.81 2.29
N ARG A 15 15.84 15.90 1.39
CA ARG A 15 15.98 14.93 0.29
C ARG A 15 16.27 13.52 0.79
N LYS A 16 17.14 13.38 1.80
CA LYS A 16 17.48 12.09 2.41
C LYS A 16 16.26 11.47 3.10
N MET A 17 15.46 12.28 3.79
CA MET A 17 14.21 11.86 4.43
C MET A 17 13.16 11.42 3.38
N ARG A 18 12.98 12.19 2.30
CA ARG A 18 12.09 11.81 1.20
C ARG A 18 12.48 10.47 0.59
N LEU A 19 13.78 10.27 0.31
CA LEU A 19 14.29 9.00 -0.22
C LEU A 19 14.11 7.84 0.76
N ALA A 20 14.27 8.06 2.07
CA ALA A 20 14.04 7.03 3.08
C ALA A 20 12.57 6.61 3.17
N LEU A 21 11.63 7.55 3.02
CA LEU A 21 10.18 7.28 3.02
C LEU A 21 9.68 6.64 1.71
N MET A 22 10.48 6.65 0.64
CA MET A 22 10.12 5.99 -0.62
C MET A 22 10.12 4.46 -0.50
N GLY A 23 10.96 3.87 0.37
CA GLY A 23 11.03 2.41 0.55
C GLY A 23 9.69 1.81 0.99
N PRO A 24 9.11 2.26 2.12
CA PRO A 24 7.79 1.81 2.57
C PRO A 24 6.67 2.10 1.56
N ALA A 25 6.73 3.24 0.87
CA ALA A 25 5.75 3.60 -0.16
C ALA A 25 5.81 2.65 -1.37
N PHE A 26 7.01 2.23 -1.77
CA PHE A 26 7.21 1.30 -2.88
C PHE A 26 6.70 -0.10 -2.55
N ILE A 27 6.96 -0.59 -1.34
CA ILE A 27 6.43 -1.89 -0.87
C ILE A 27 4.90 -1.88 -0.90
N ALA A 28 4.27 -0.81 -0.42
CA ALA A 28 2.82 -0.67 -0.48
C ALA A 28 2.28 -0.59 -1.92
N ALA A 29 3.00 0.08 -2.83
CA ALA A 29 2.59 0.21 -4.22
C ALA A 29 2.64 -1.13 -4.99
N ILE A 30 3.62 -1.99 -4.71
CA ILE A 30 3.73 -3.31 -5.35
C ILE A 30 2.48 -4.15 -5.10
N GLY A 31 1.90 -4.10 -3.89
CA GLY A 31 0.68 -4.85 -3.57
C GLY A 31 -0.56 -4.44 -4.37
N TYR A 32 -0.55 -3.29 -5.06
CA TYR A 32 -1.62 -2.87 -5.98
C TYR A 32 -1.36 -3.27 -7.45
N ILE A 33 -0.16 -3.79 -7.74
CA ILE A 33 0.28 -4.25 -9.06
C ILE A 33 0.44 -5.78 -9.02
N ASP A 34 -0.52 -6.46 -8.41
CA ASP A 34 -0.56 -7.91 -8.29
C ASP A 34 -1.25 -8.56 -9.51
N PRO A 35 -0.98 -9.85 -9.80
CA PRO A 35 -1.57 -10.57 -10.92
C PRO A 35 -3.11 -10.60 -10.92
N GLY A 36 -3.75 -10.54 -9.75
CA GLY A 36 -5.21 -10.51 -9.62
C GLY A 36 -5.82 -9.24 -10.19
N ASN A 37 -5.24 -8.08 -9.88
CA ASN A 37 -5.64 -6.80 -10.45
C ASN A 37 -5.41 -6.75 -11.97
N PHE A 38 -4.32 -7.34 -12.47
CA PHE A 38 -4.09 -7.45 -13.92
C PHE A 38 -5.17 -8.26 -14.62
N ALA A 39 -5.53 -9.44 -14.10
CA ALA A 39 -6.55 -10.29 -14.70
C ALA A 39 -7.89 -9.56 -14.85
N THR A 40 -8.32 -8.87 -13.78
CA THR A 40 -9.58 -8.12 -13.75
C THR A 40 -9.56 -6.94 -14.74
N ASN A 41 -8.48 -6.16 -14.75
CA ASN A 41 -8.36 -5.00 -15.64
C ASN A 41 -8.27 -5.39 -17.12
N ILE A 42 -7.56 -6.48 -17.44
CA ILE A 42 -7.46 -7.00 -18.81
C ILE A 42 -8.83 -7.54 -19.26
N GLN A 43 -9.52 -8.31 -18.43
CA GLN A 43 -10.85 -8.83 -18.75
C GLN A 43 -11.88 -7.70 -18.92
N ALA A 44 -11.84 -6.70 -18.03
CA ALA A 44 -12.67 -5.51 -18.10
C ALA A 44 -12.41 -4.70 -19.37
N GLY A 45 -11.14 -4.51 -19.75
CA GLY A 45 -10.76 -3.85 -21.00
C GLY A 45 -11.20 -4.62 -22.25
N ALA A 46 -11.11 -5.94 -22.23
CA ALA A 46 -11.59 -6.79 -23.33
C ALA A 46 -13.12 -6.74 -23.49
N SER A 47 -13.86 -6.63 -22.38
CA SER A 47 -15.33 -6.68 -22.39
C SER A 47 -16.00 -5.31 -22.58
N PHE A 48 -15.39 -4.24 -22.02
CA PHE A 48 -15.98 -2.89 -21.96
C PHE A 48 -15.11 -1.82 -22.63
N GLY A 49 -13.99 -2.19 -23.24
CA GLY A 49 -13.04 -1.25 -23.83
C GLY A 49 -12.56 -0.22 -22.79
N TYR A 50 -12.60 1.06 -23.16
CA TYR A 50 -12.13 2.16 -22.33
C TYR A 50 -13.17 2.71 -21.33
N GLN A 51 -14.38 2.16 -21.29
CA GLN A 51 -15.48 2.72 -20.49
C GLN A 51 -15.21 2.69 -18.97
N LEU A 52 -14.33 1.81 -18.51
CA LEU A 52 -14.02 1.62 -17.08
C LEU A 52 -12.75 2.35 -16.63
N LEU A 53 -12.06 3.07 -17.52
CA LEU A 53 -10.82 3.79 -17.15
C LEU A 53 -11.03 4.79 -16.02
N TRP A 54 -12.17 5.50 -16.00
CA TRP A 54 -12.47 6.46 -14.94
C TRP A 54 -12.63 5.77 -13.57
N VAL A 55 -13.17 4.53 -13.55
CA VAL A 55 -13.30 3.72 -12.33
C VAL A 55 -11.91 3.35 -11.79
N VAL A 56 -10.99 2.97 -12.67
CA VAL A 56 -9.60 2.63 -12.30
C VAL A 56 -8.90 3.84 -11.68
N VAL A 57 -9.07 5.03 -12.25
CA VAL A 57 -8.51 6.27 -11.69
C VAL A 57 -9.10 6.53 -10.30
N TRP A 58 -10.42 6.44 -10.13
CA TRP A 58 -11.06 6.64 -8.84
C TRP A 58 -10.63 5.63 -7.78
N ALA A 59 -10.48 4.35 -8.15
CA ALA A 59 -9.99 3.31 -7.26
C ALA A 59 -8.57 3.63 -6.76
N ASN A 60 -7.69 4.11 -7.63
CA ASN A 60 -6.32 4.51 -7.28
C ASN A 60 -6.30 5.74 -6.36
N LEU A 61 -7.17 6.74 -6.59
CA LEU A 61 -7.29 7.90 -5.70
C LEU A 61 -7.70 7.48 -4.28
N MET A 62 -8.66 6.56 -4.16
CA MET A 62 -9.11 6.03 -2.87
C MET A 62 -8.02 5.19 -2.18
N ALA A 63 -7.30 4.36 -2.94
CA ALA A 63 -6.15 3.62 -2.44
C ALA A 63 -5.07 4.54 -1.86
N MET A 64 -4.72 5.61 -2.59
CA MET A 64 -3.74 6.60 -2.10
C MET A 64 -4.21 7.27 -0.80
N LEU A 65 -5.50 7.65 -0.71
CA LEU A 65 -6.05 8.22 0.52
C LEU A 65 -5.89 7.28 1.71
N ILE A 66 -6.27 6.01 1.56
CA ILE A 66 -6.16 5.00 2.62
C ILE A 66 -4.70 4.80 3.01
N GLN A 67 -3.78 4.70 2.04
CA GLN A 67 -2.37 4.48 2.31
C GLN A 67 -1.73 5.67 3.04
N ILE A 68 -2.11 6.91 2.69
CA ILE A 68 -1.66 8.13 3.38
C ILE A 68 -2.15 8.12 4.83
N LEU A 69 -3.41 7.74 5.09
CA LEU A 69 -3.94 7.67 6.45
C LEU A 69 -3.22 6.61 7.29
N SER A 70 -2.96 5.43 6.73
CA SER A 70 -2.19 4.36 7.38
C SER A 70 -0.76 4.80 7.70
N ALA A 71 -0.10 5.47 6.75
CA ALA A 71 1.23 6.02 6.97
C ALA A 71 1.24 7.12 8.04
N LYS A 72 0.25 8.02 8.00
CA LYS A 72 0.10 9.11 8.98
C LYS A 72 -0.14 8.56 10.38
N LEU A 73 -0.93 7.50 10.53
CA LEU A 73 -1.13 6.81 11.80
C LEU A 73 0.19 6.26 12.35
N GLY A 74 0.95 5.55 11.52
CA GLY A 74 2.26 5.01 11.91
C GLY A 74 3.27 6.10 12.30
N ILE A 75 3.35 7.18 11.52
CA ILE A 75 4.26 8.29 11.80
C ILE A 75 3.85 9.07 13.06
N ALA A 76 2.56 9.31 13.27
CA ALA A 76 2.09 10.11 14.40
C ALA A 76 2.11 9.34 15.73
N THR A 77 1.88 8.03 15.70
CA THR A 77 1.73 7.22 16.92
C THR A 77 2.92 6.31 17.20
N GLY A 78 3.81 6.10 16.22
CA GLY A 78 4.89 5.12 16.30
C GLY A 78 4.43 3.65 16.31
N LYS A 79 3.13 3.40 16.10
CA LYS A 79 2.50 2.07 16.15
C LYS A 79 1.80 1.76 14.83
N ASN A 80 1.75 0.48 14.47
CA ASN A 80 0.97 0.04 13.31
C ASN A 80 -0.53 -0.04 13.65
N LEU A 81 -1.37 -0.19 12.61
CA LEU A 81 -2.83 -0.24 12.79
C LEU A 81 -3.28 -1.42 13.67
N ALA A 82 -2.61 -2.58 13.56
CA ALA A 82 -2.96 -3.76 14.37
C ALA A 82 -2.64 -3.54 15.86
N GLU A 83 -1.53 -2.87 16.19
CA GLU A 83 -1.21 -2.45 17.55
C GLU A 83 -2.23 -1.46 18.10
N GLN A 84 -2.65 -0.49 17.27
CA GLN A 84 -3.70 0.46 17.65
C GLN A 84 -5.03 -0.24 17.93
N ILE A 85 -5.42 -1.21 17.10
CA ILE A 85 -6.63 -2.02 17.33
C ILE A 85 -6.49 -2.81 18.63
N ARG A 86 -5.32 -3.43 18.87
CA ARG A 86 -5.07 -4.20 20.09
C ARG A 86 -5.16 -3.37 21.37
N ASP A 87 -4.73 -2.11 21.32
CA ASP A 87 -4.72 -1.23 22.49
C ASP A 87 -6.12 -0.64 22.80
N HIS A 88 -6.99 -0.49 21.80
CA HIS A 88 -8.29 0.19 21.96
C HIS A 88 -9.49 -0.77 22.01
N TYR A 89 -9.36 -2.01 21.55
CA TYR A 89 -10.48 -2.95 21.44
C TYR A 89 -10.34 -4.16 22.38
N PRO A 90 -11.48 -4.77 22.79
CA PRO A 90 -11.46 -5.96 23.63
C PRO A 90 -10.89 -7.16 22.86
N ARG A 91 -10.22 -8.07 23.59
CA ARG A 91 -9.51 -9.24 23.04
C ARG A 91 -10.26 -10.04 21.96
N PRO A 92 -11.58 -10.34 22.08
CA PRO A 92 -12.29 -11.10 21.05
C PRO A 92 -12.31 -10.40 19.68
N VAL A 93 -12.44 -9.07 19.67
CA VAL A 93 -12.45 -8.26 18.44
C VAL A 93 -11.07 -8.25 17.79
N VAL A 94 -10.02 -8.15 18.60
CA VAL A 94 -8.63 -8.22 18.12
C VAL A 94 -8.34 -9.57 17.45
N TRP A 95 -8.79 -10.67 18.06
CA TRP A 95 -8.67 -12.01 17.46
C TRP A 95 -9.45 -12.13 16.14
N PHE A 96 -10.65 -11.56 16.07
CA PHE A 96 -11.42 -11.52 14.81
C PHE A 96 -10.65 -10.79 13.70
N TYR A 97 -10.15 -9.59 13.98
CA TYR A 97 -9.35 -8.82 13.02
C TYR A 97 -8.07 -9.55 12.60
N TRP A 98 -7.43 -10.26 13.52
CA TRP A 98 -6.24 -11.05 13.21
C TRP A 98 -6.56 -12.20 12.25
N VAL A 99 -7.60 -12.99 12.54
CA VAL A 99 -8.01 -14.09 11.64
C VAL A 99 -8.42 -13.55 10.27
N GLN A 100 -9.17 -12.45 10.24
CA GLN A 100 -9.56 -11.81 8.99
C GLN A 100 -8.33 -11.38 8.17
N ALA A 101 -7.37 -10.71 8.81
CA ALA A 101 -6.15 -10.24 8.15
C ALA A 101 -5.32 -11.41 7.58
N GLU A 102 -5.21 -12.51 8.33
CA GLU A 102 -4.53 -13.72 7.85
C GLU A 102 -5.22 -14.33 6.62
N ILE A 103 -6.56 -14.42 6.62
CA ILE A 103 -7.31 -14.92 5.46
C ILE A 103 -7.08 -14.04 4.23
N ILE A 104 -7.08 -12.71 4.41
CA ILE A 104 -6.82 -11.76 3.32
C ILE A 104 -5.39 -11.93 2.79
N ALA A 105 -4.40 -12.02 3.68
CA ALA A 105 -3.00 -12.20 3.28
C ALA A 105 -2.78 -13.50 2.50
N MET A 106 -3.36 -14.62 2.97
CA MET A 106 -3.31 -15.90 2.26
C MET A 106 -3.99 -15.84 0.88
N ALA A 107 -5.11 -15.12 0.76
CA ALA A 107 -5.80 -14.95 -0.51
C ALA A 107 -4.97 -14.14 -1.53
N THR A 108 -4.31 -13.07 -1.08
CA THR A 108 -3.40 -12.28 -1.91
C THR A 108 -2.18 -13.11 -2.35
N ASP A 109 -1.54 -13.82 -1.41
CA ASP A 109 -0.39 -14.68 -1.72
C ASP A 109 -0.75 -15.78 -2.73
N LEU A 110 -1.95 -16.38 -2.60
CA LEU A 110 -2.44 -17.36 -3.57
C LEU A 110 -2.58 -16.78 -4.98
N ALA A 111 -3.13 -15.56 -5.11
CA ALA A 111 -3.26 -14.89 -6.40
C ALA A 111 -1.90 -14.55 -7.02
N GLU A 112 -0.96 -14.05 -6.21
CA GLU A 112 0.41 -13.78 -6.63
C GLU A 112 1.14 -15.05 -7.07
N PHE A 113 1.02 -16.13 -6.29
CA PHE A 113 1.63 -17.42 -6.59
C PHE A 113 1.10 -18.03 -7.89
N ILE A 114 -0.22 -18.02 -8.10
CA ILE A 114 -0.82 -18.51 -9.35
C ILE A 114 -0.37 -17.67 -10.54
N GLY A 115 -0.37 -16.34 -10.39
CA GLY A 115 0.10 -15.43 -11.43
C GLY A 115 1.56 -15.68 -11.80
N ALA A 116 2.44 -15.84 -10.81
CA ALA A 116 3.84 -16.17 -11.00
C ALA A 116 4.01 -17.54 -11.68
N ALA A 117 3.27 -18.57 -11.21
CA ALA A 117 3.33 -19.91 -11.78
C ALA A 117 2.92 -19.95 -13.26
N ILE A 118 1.87 -19.20 -13.64
CA ILE A 118 1.47 -19.03 -15.04
C ILE A 118 2.57 -18.29 -15.81
N GLY A 119 3.10 -17.21 -15.24
CA GLY A 119 4.18 -16.41 -15.84
C GLY A 119 5.46 -17.21 -16.12
N PHE A 120 5.85 -18.13 -15.22
CA PHE A 120 7.01 -19.01 -15.42
C PHE A 120 6.77 -20.16 -16.41
N LYS A 121 5.51 -20.54 -16.66
CA LYS A 121 5.13 -21.60 -17.59
C LYS A 121 5.09 -21.10 -19.05
N LEU A 122 5.04 -19.79 -19.26
CA LEU A 122 5.13 -19.10 -20.55
C LEU A 122 6.59 -18.88 -20.95
#